data_AF-H5SV56-F1
#
_entry.id   AF-H5SV56-F1
#
_cell.length_a   1.000
_cell.length_b   1.000
_cell.length_c   1.000
_cell.angle_alpha   90.00
_cell.angle_beta   90.00
_cell.angle_gamma   90.00
#
_symmetry.space_group_name_H-M   'P 1'
#
loop_
_entity.id
_entity.type
_entity.pdbx_description
1 polymer ?
#
loop_
_entity_poly.entity_id
_entity_poly.type
_entity_poly.pdbx_seq_one_letter_code
_entity_poly.pdbx_strand_id
1 'polypeptide(L)' 'MNNNKELYWVSDHQEELEPYAGKWVAILGEVIVGVGNTAQEALDNARRKSSRTPFLIKVPRKDEGLYVL' A
#
# COMPACT_ATOMS: atom_id res chain seq x y z
N MET A 1 -3.14 -1.28 -18.20
CA MET A 1 -2.57 -1.27 -16.84
C MET A 1 -2.99 -2.57 -16.19
N ASN A 2 -2.06 -3.52 -16.03
CA ASN A 2 -2.38 -4.82 -15.42
C ASN A 2 -2.08 -4.72 -13.93
N ASN A 3 -3.05 -4.25 -13.15
CA ASN A 3 -3.00 -4.08 -11.68
C ASN A 3 -2.95 -5.41 -10.90
N ASN A 4 -2.76 -6.53 -11.58
CA ASN A 4 -2.87 -7.86 -10.97
C ASN A 4 -1.63 -8.17 -10.12
N LYS A 5 -0.44 -7.70 -10.51
CA LYS A 5 0.80 -8.05 -9.81
C LYS A 5 0.86 -7.44 -8.41
N GLU A 6 0.49 -6.17 -8.28
CA GLU A 6 0.48 -5.49 -6.99
C GLU A 6 -0.57 -6.12 -6.05
N LEU A 7 -1.72 -6.51 -6.58
CA LEU A 7 -2.77 -7.20 -5.80
C LEU A 7 -2.32 -8.58 -5.30
N TYR A 8 -1.65 -9.36 -6.17
CA TYR A 8 -1.09 -10.66 -5.77
C TYR A 8 0.01 -10.50 -4.73
N TRP A 9 0.91 -9.52 -4.92
CA TRP A 9 1.97 -9.25 -3.96
C TRP A 9 1.42 -8.90 -2.59
N VAL A 10 0.43 -8.00 -2.51
CA VAL A 10 -0.24 -7.62 -1.24
C VAL A 10 -0.89 -8.83 -0.55
N SER A 11 -1.44 -9.77 -1.32
CA SER A 11 -2.07 -10.97 -0.77
C SER A 11 -1.06 -11.97 -0.24
N ASP A 12 0.08 -12.12 -0.93
CA ASP A 12 1.14 -13.07 -0.58
C ASP A 12 2.11 -12.53 0.50
N HIS A 13 2.21 -11.21 0.64
CA HIS A 13 3.16 -10.52 1.53
C HIS A 13 2.46 -9.77 2.67
N GLN A 14 1.38 -10.34 3.22
CA GLN A 14 0.65 -9.73 4.35
C GLN A 14 1.55 -9.48 5.57
N GLU A 15 2.50 -10.39 5.85
CA GLU A 15 3.45 -10.23 6.97
C GLU A 15 4.34 -9.00 6.82
N GLU A 16 4.77 -8.67 5.59
CA GLU A 16 5.56 -7.46 5.31
C GLU A 16 4.73 -6.17 5.49
N LEU A 17 3.42 -6.28 5.38
CA LEU A 17 2.50 -5.16 5.54
C LEU A 17 2.08 -4.92 7.00
N GLU A 18 2.22 -5.90 7.90
CA GLU A 18 1.84 -5.78 9.31
C GLU A 18 2.44 -4.55 10.02
N PRO A 19 3.73 -4.19 9.85
CA PRO A 19 4.30 -2.99 10.46
C PRO A 19 3.66 -1.67 10.01
N TYR A 20 2.90 -1.70 8.92
CA TYR A 20 2.20 -0.55 8.33
C TYR A 20 0.70 -0.54 8.64
N ALA A 21 0.21 -1.38 9.56
CA ALA A 21 -1.17 -1.41 10.00
C ALA A 21 -1.75 0.00 10.29
N GLY A 22 -2.89 0.30 9.65
CA GLY A 22 -3.58 1.60 9.72
C GLY A 22 -2.97 2.71 8.85
N LYS A 23 -1.88 2.45 8.12
CA LYS A 23 -1.23 3.41 7.21
C LYS A 23 -1.62 3.15 5.76
N TRP A 24 -1.40 4.16 4.93
CA TRP A 24 -1.41 4.04 3.49
C TRP A 24 -0.03 3.66 2.97
N VAL A 25 0.01 2.71 2.06
CA VAL A 25 1.23 2.19 1.44
C VAL A 25 1.13 2.34 -0.07
N ALA A 26 2.20 2.82 -0.68
CA ALA A 26 2.36 2.98 -2.12
C ALA A 26 3.33 1.93 -2.65
N ILE A 27 2.87 1.11 -3.60
CA ILE A 27 3.57 -0.07 -4.12
C ILE A 27 3.81 0.12 -5.62
N LEU A 28 5.01 -0.20 -6.09
CA LEU A 28 5.34 -0.27 -7.51
C LEU A 28 5.89 -1.66 -7.82
N GLY A 29 5.11 -2.47 -8.52
CA GLY A 29 5.43 -3.89 -8.69
C GLY A 29 5.39 -4.63 -7.35
N GLU A 30 6.55 -4.95 -6.82
CA GLU A 30 6.74 -5.76 -5.58
C GLU A 30 7.52 -4.98 -4.52
N VAL A 31 7.55 -3.65 -4.63
CA VAL A 31 8.35 -2.79 -3.76
C VAL A 31 7.48 -1.69 -3.16
N ILE A 32 7.56 -1.54 -1.83
CA ILE A 32 6.99 -0.41 -1.11
C ILE A 32 7.86 0.83 -1.37
N VAL A 33 7.30 1.79 -2.09
CA VAL A 33 7.98 3.03 -2.47
C VAL A 33 7.57 4.22 -1.60
N GLY A 34 6.42 4.16 -0.93
CA GLY A 34 5.95 5.23 -0.03
C GLY A 34 5.02 4.71 1.07
N VAL A 35 5.01 5.40 2.21
CA VAL A 35 4.12 5.12 3.35
C VAL A 35 3.65 6.46 3.92
N GLY A 36 2.40 6.55 4.37
CA GLY A 36 1.84 7.76 4.98
C GLY A 36 0.60 7.46 5.83
N ASN A 37 0.17 8.43 6.64
CA ASN A 37 -1.09 8.33 7.38
C ASN A 37 -2.31 8.57 6.47
N THR A 38 -2.09 9.23 5.34
CA THR A 38 -3.10 9.47 4.30
C THR A 38 -2.62 8.95 2.95
N ALA A 39 -3.55 8.70 2.02
CA ALA A 39 -3.22 8.31 0.64
C ALA A 39 -2.31 9.34 -0.04
N GLN A 40 -2.57 10.63 0.24
CA GLN A 40 -1.78 11.73 -0.30
C GLN A 40 -0.34 11.70 0.23
N GLU A 41 -0.13 11.51 1.53
CA GLU A 41 1.21 11.39 2.11
C GLU A 41 1.98 10.19 1.53
N ALA A 42 1.33 9.04 1.38
CA ALA A 42 1.95 7.86 0.79
C ALA A 42 2.36 8.10 -0.68
N LEU A 43 1.51 8.79 -1.44
CA LEU A 43 1.78 9.18 -2.82
C LEU A 43 2.93 10.20 -2.92
N ASP A 44 2.94 11.22 -2.06
CA ASP A 44 4.00 12.24 -2.05
C ASP A 44 5.35 11.62 -1.69
N ASN A 45 5.36 10.68 -0.75
CA ASN A 45 6.56 9.92 -0.40
C ASN A 45 7.02 9.01 -1.55
N ALA A 46 6.09 8.39 -2.29
CA ALA A 46 6.43 7.59 -3.46
C ALA A 46 7.00 8.45 -4.62
N ARG A 47 6.42 9.64 -4.85
CA ARG A 47 6.86 10.58 -5.90
C ARG A 47 8.29 11.05 -5.73
N ARG A 48 8.81 11.10 -4.51
CA ARG A 48 10.22 11.41 -4.22
C ARG A 48 11.18 10.33 -4.74
N LYS A 49 10.71 9.08 -4.89
CA LYS A 49 11.53 7.94 -5.31
C LYS A 49 11.29 7.53 -6.76
N SER A 50 10.11 7.81 -7.31
CA SER A 50 9.77 7.46 -8.69
C SER A 50 8.72 8.40 -9.27
N SER A 51 8.83 8.68 -10.57
CA SER A 51 7.81 9.40 -11.35
C SER A 51 6.67 8.48 -11.83
N ARG A 52 6.76 7.16 -11.61
CA ARG A 52 5.71 6.20 -11.97
C ARG A 52 4.54 6.28 -10.98
N THR A 53 3.32 6.09 -11.48
CA THR A 53 2.10 6.04 -10.64
C THR A 53 2.08 4.76 -9.80
N PRO A 54 2.15 4.85 -8.46
CA PRO A 54 2.10 3.68 -7.59
C PRO A 54 0.67 3.18 -7.39
N PHE A 55 0.54 1.91 -7.02
CA PHE A 55 -0.67 1.34 -6.47
C PHE A 55 -0.78 1.70 -4.98
N LEU A 56 -1.91 2.25 -4.54
CA LEU A 56 -2.12 2.71 -3.17
C LEU A 56 -3.10 1.79 -2.45
N ILE A 57 -2.72 1.34 -1.25
CA ILE A 57 -3.60 0.56 -0.37
C ILE A 57 -3.59 1.14 1.04
N LYS A 58 -4.72 1.03 1.74
CA LYS A 58 -4.76 1.17 3.20
C LYS A 58 -4.55 -0.20 3.80
N VAL A 59 -3.54 -0.34 4.66
CA VAL A 59 -3.32 -1.58 5.41
C VAL A 59 -4.30 -1.56 6.60
N PRO A 60 -5.22 -2.52 6.72
CA PRO A 60 -6.13 -2.58 7.85
C PRO A 60 -5.36 -2.89 9.14
N ARG A 61 -5.84 -2.38 10.28
CA ARG A 61 -5.36 -2.88 11.59
C ARG A 61 -5.99 -4.24 11.86
N LYS A 62 -5.29 -5.14 12.55
CA LYS A 62 -5.83 -6.49 12.93
C LYS A 62 -7.15 -6.39 13.70
N ASP A 63 -7.35 -5.27 14.37
CA ASP A 63 -8.46 -4.91 15.25
C ASP A 63 -9.52 -4.02 14.57
N GLU A 64 -9.28 -3.55 13.33
CA GLU A 64 -10.31 -2.99 12.45
C GLU A 64 -11.00 -4.15 11.72
N GLY A 65 -12.02 -4.75 12.34
CA GLY A 65 -12.86 -5.76 11.69
C GLY A 65 -13.33 -5.30 10.30
N LEU A 66 -13.37 -6.23 9.35
CA LEU A 66 -13.75 -5.99 7.95
C LEU A 66 -15.15 -5.37 7.88
N TYR A 67 -15.25 -4.04 7.67
CA TYR A 67 -16.52 -3.40 7.35
C TYR A 67 -16.78 -3.54 5.85
N VAL A 68 -17.73 -4.40 5.50
CA VAL A 68 -18.32 -4.46 4.16
C VAL A 68 -19.46 -3.44 4.13
N LEU A 69 -19.30 -2.39 3.31
CA LEU A 69 -20.38 -1.50 2.89
C LEU A 69 -20.85 -1.90 1.49
#